data_AF-A0AAU4UAZ2-F1
#
_entry.id   AF-A0AAU4UAZ2-F1
#
_cell.length_a   1.000
_cell.length_b   1.000
_cell.length_c   1.000
_cell.angle_alpha   90.00
_cell.angle_beta   90.00
_cell.angle_gamma   90.00
#
_symmetry.space_group_name_H-M   'P 1'
#
loop_
_entity.id
_entity.type
_entity.pdbx_description
1 polymer ?
#
loop_
_entity_poly.entity_id
_entity_poly.type
_entity_poly.pdbx_seq_one_letter_code
_entity_poly.pdbx_strand_id
1 'polypeptide(L)'
;MLDMLDTAPLQARFLDHAEYYARWSGLAIGLVVAQALSTLGDVEFEQRVVFCITAFGLCAVAGVLLADALTLRPQEAVRTASLAPRLVRDHVPPHMGPLIALQGVSLVALLVIAAVTASVDPDRIFSTGKVVHVTCNGMRAPLGPWPGLYYSLPMFGALAVATPTCVWALRRIAHGPGEEQQRRDRAWAVTGAWGLLVSSQQLYAVLMVSVSLTETGCAGVLGALTFWMFYPLALLNLFTVAWSLVTVVAPRAVENETAKDGTYDDE
;
A
#
# COMPACT_ATOMS: atom_id res chain seq x y z
N MET A 1 -1.01 -51.89 13.88
CA MET A 1 -2.15 -50.99 14.14
C MET A 1 -1.78 -50.14 15.34
N LEU A 2 -0.91 -49.17 15.10
CA LEU A 2 -0.35 -48.24 16.08
C LEU A 2 -0.49 -46.88 15.40
N ASP A 3 -1.19 -45.97 16.07
CA ASP A 3 -1.39 -44.59 15.68
C ASP A 3 -0.10 -43.99 15.13
N MET A 4 -0.08 -43.76 13.81
CA MET A 4 0.81 -42.80 13.19
C MET A 4 0.26 -41.43 13.58
N LEU A 5 0.57 -41.04 14.83
CA LEU A 5 0.26 -39.75 15.39
C LEU A 5 0.73 -38.68 14.41
N ASP A 6 -0.28 -37.97 13.94
CA ASP A 6 -0.31 -36.80 13.10
C ASP A 6 0.52 -35.67 13.76
N THR A 7 1.84 -35.85 13.81
CA THR A 7 2.79 -34.81 14.17
C THR A 7 3.04 -33.95 12.94
N ALA A 8 2.01 -33.31 12.40
CA ALA A 8 2.24 -32.00 11.80
C ALA A 8 2.98 -31.20 12.89
N PRO A 9 4.25 -30.81 12.66
CA PRO A 9 5.12 -30.41 13.75
C PRO A 9 4.52 -29.16 14.37
N LEU A 10 4.29 -29.17 15.68
CA LEU A 10 3.81 -28.01 16.47
C LEU A 10 4.49 -26.70 16.05
N GLN A 11 5.75 -26.79 15.64
CA GLN A 11 6.57 -25.70 15.11
C GLN A 11 6.02 -25.03 13.83
N ALA A 12 5.46 -25.79 12.88
CA ALA A 12 4.78 -25.22 11.71
C ALA A 12 3.54 -24.43 12.13
N ARG A 13 2.74 -25.00 13.04
CA ARG A 13 1.54 -24.34 13.58
C ARG A 13 1.88 -23.05 14.34
N PHE A 14 2.97 -23.02 15.13
CA PHE A 14 3.43 -21.80 15.80
C PHE A 14 3.95 -20.73 14.83
N LEU A 15 4.62 -21.12 13.74
CA LEU A 15 5.12 -20.19 12.73
C LEU A 15 3.98 -19.54 11.93
N ASP A 16 2.94 -20.31 11.56
CA ASP A 16 1.74 -19.76 10.91
C ASP A 16 1.04 -18.72 11.78
N HIS A 17 0.93 -18.99 13.09
CA HIS A 17 0.40 -18.02 14.04
C HIS A 17 1.32 -16.80 14.17
N ALA A 18 2.63 -16.98 14.21
CA ALA A 18 3.59 -15.87 14.28
C ALA A 18 3.53 -14.96 13.05
N GLU A 19 3.34 -15.51 11.84
CA GLU A 19 3.14 -14.72 10.62
C GLU A 19 1.86 -13.89 10.68
N TYR A 20 0.76 -14.51 11.12
CA TYR A 20 -0.50 -13.84 11.33
C TYR A 20 -0.34 -12.69 12.35
N TYR A 21 0.23 -12.97 13.52
CA TYR A 21 0.47 -11.95 14.54
C TYR A 21 1.43 -10.85 14.07
N ALA A 22 2.45 -11.17 13.27
CA ALA A 22 3.38 -10.17 12.73
C ALA A 22 2.67 -9.19 11.77
N ARG A 23 1.83 -9.69 10.86
CA ARG A 23 1.06 -8.83 9.93
C ARG A 23 0.08 -7.93 10.69
N TRP A 24 -0.64 -8.50 11.65
CA TRP A 24 -1.56 -7.74 12.51
C TRP A 24 -0.85 -6.73 13.41
N SER A 25 0.34 -7.06 13.90
CA SER A 25 1.13 -6.13 14.71
C SER A 25 1.53 -4.87 13.93
N GLY A 26 1.86 -4.99 12.64
CA GLY A 26 2.16 -3.83 11.80
C GLY A 26 0.98 -2.87 11.65
N LEU A 27 -0.24 -3.41 11.48
CA LEU A 27 -1.47 -2.61 11.41
C LEU A 27 -1.81 -1.99 12.77
N ALA A 28 -1.70 -2.75 13.86
CA ALA A 28 -1.98 -2.27 15.21
C ALA A 28 -0.99 -1.17 15.64
N ILE A 29 0.31 -1.39 15.41
CA ILE A 29 1.35 -0.38 15.65
C ILE A 29 1.09 0.84 14.78
N GLY A 30 0.76 0.66 13.50
CA GLY A 30 0.40 1.77 12.61
C GLY A 30 -0.76 2.60 13.13
N LEU A 31 -1.80 1.96 13.68
CA LEU A 31 -2.94 2.65 14.29
C LEU A 31 -2.53 3.44 15.53
N VAL A 32 -1.74 2.84 16.43
CA VAL A 32 -1.24 3.50 17.64
C VAL A 32 -0.34 4.69 17.31
N VAL A 33 0.57 4.53 16.34
CA VAL A 33 1.45 5.61 15.87
C VAL A 33 0.64 6.73 15.21
N ALA A 34 -0.33 6.39 14.36
CA ALA A 34 -1.23 7.38 13.76
C ALA A 34 -2.04 8.13 14.82
N GLN A 35 -2.54 7.44 15.86
CA GLN A 35 -3.23 8.08 16.97
C GLN A 35 -2.29 8.98 17.79
N ALA A 36 -1.05 8.56 18.05
CA ALA A 36 -0.07 9.42 18.72
C ALA A 36 0.21 10.69 17.90
N LEU A 37 0.42 10.55 16.58
CA LEU A 37 0.60 11.67 15.67
C LEU A 37 -0.63 12.58 15.60
N SER A 38 -1.84 12.02 15.77
CA SER A 38 -3.08 12.80 15.78
C SER A 38 -3.22 13.72 17.00
N THR A 39 -2.41 13.52 18.05
CA THR A 39 -2.40 14.37 19.26
C THR A 39 -1.41 15.53 19.21
N LEU A 40 -0.56 15.61 18.17
CA LEU A 40 0.44 16.68 18.02
C LEU A 40 -0.22 18.05 17.79
N GLY A 41 -0.44 18.82 18.87
CA GLY A 41 -1.18 20.09 18.85
C GLY A 41 -0.62 21.18 17.92
N ASP A 42 0.69 21.19 17.69
CA ASP A 42 1.39 22.27 16.98
C ASP A 42 1.36 22.14 15.44
N VAL A 43 0.78 21.05 14.91
CA VAL A 43 0.75 20.74 13.48
C VAL A 43 -0.65 20.98 12.91
N GLU A 44 -0.70 21.63 11.73
CA GLU A 44 -1.91 21.82 10.93
C GLU A 44 -2.67 20.51 10.72
N PHE A 45 -4.00 20.57 10.68
CA PHE A 45 -4.86 19.39 10.60
C PHE A 45 -4.53 18.53 9.37
N GLU A 46 -4.35 19.17 8.21
CA GLU A 46 -4.10 18.51 6.94
C GLU A 46 -2.76 17.77 6.96
N GLN A 47 -1.72 18.42 7.48
CA GLN A 47 -0.38 17.83 7.63
C GLN A 47 -0.40 16.67 8.62
N ARG A 48 -1.19 16.79 9.69
CA ARG A 48 -1.41 15.74 10.67
C ARG A 48 -2.03 14.50 10.02
N VAL A 49 -3.04 14.69 9.17
CA VAL A 49 -3.66 13.58 8.43
C VAL A 49 -2.67 12.92 7.46
N VAL A 50 -1.85 13.71 6.74
CA VAL A 50 -0.76 13.17 5.90
C VAL A 50 0.16 12.27 6.71
N PHE A 51 0.61 12.73 7.88
CA PHE A 51 1.49 11.95 8.74
C PHE A 51 0.83 10.67 9.25
N CYS A 52 -0.43 10.73 9.67
CA CYS A 52 -1.19 9.55 10.11
C CYS A 52 -1.28 8.48 9.01
N ILE A 53 -1.71 8.87 7.80
CA ILE A 53 -1.86 7.95 6.67
C ILE A 53 -0.51 7.35 6.27
N THR A 54 0.51 8.20 6.21
CA THR A 54 1.87 7.80 5.79
C THR A 54 2.51 6.86 6.81
N ALA A 55 2.42 7.18 8.10
CA ALA A 55 2.95 6.33 9.17
C ALA A 55 2.21 4.99 9.22
N PHE A 56 0.87 5.00 9.12
CA PHE A 56 0.07 3.78 9.07
C PHE A 56 0.49 2.87 7.91
N GLY A 57 0.59 3.41 6.69
CA GLY A 57 1.01 2.62 5.53
C GLY A 57 2.45 2.08 5.64
N LEU A 58 3.38 2.88 6.18
CA LEU A 58 4.75 2.43 6.43
C LEU A 58 4.82 1.31 7.48
N CYS A 59 4.06 1.42 8.57
CA CYS A 59 3.98 0.37 9.58
C CYS A 59 3.35 -0.91 9.03
N ALA A 60 2.34 -0.81 8.16
CA ALA A 60 1.76 -1.95 7.47
C ALA A 60 2.79 -2.66 6.57
N VAL A 61 3.54 -1.90 5.77
CA VAL A 61 4.65 -2.43 4.93
C VAL A 61 5.71 -3.09 5.81
N ALA A 62 6.15 -2.42 6.87
CA ALA A 62 7.17 -2.94 7.78
C ALA A 62 6.71 -4.25 8.45
N GLY A 63 5.46 -4.34 8.89
CA GLY A 63 4.89 -5.55 9.50
C GLY A 63 4.85 -6.73 8.51
N VAL A 64 4.46 -6.49 7.26
CA VAL A 64 4.45 -7.54 6.22
C VAL A 64 5.86 -7.98 5.85
N LEU A 65 6.81 -7.05 5.72
CA LEU A 65 8.21 -7.37 5.46
C LEU A 65 8.87 -8.11 6.63
N LEU A 66 8.53 -7.74 7.87
CA LEU A 66 8.98 -8.43 9.08
C LEU A 66 8.41 -9.84 9.13
N ALA A 67 7.12 -10.03 8.81
CA ALA A 67 6.51 -11.34 8.70
C ALA A 67 7.23 -12.22 7.66
N ASP A 68 7.52 -11.70 6.46
CA ASP A 68 8.29 -12.43 5.43
C ASP A 68 9.72 -12.76 5.88
N ALA A 69 10.36 -11.88 6.63
CA ALA A 69 11.69 -12.12 7.17
C ALA A 69 11.71 -13.20 8.28
N LEU A 70 10.64 -13.29 9.08
CA LEU A 70 10.50 -14.25 10.18
C LEU A 70 10.17 -15.67 9.71
N THR A 71 9.63 -15.84 8.50
CA THR A 71 9.39 -17.18 7.96
C THR A 71 10.71 -17.88 7.62
N LEU A 72 11.27 -18.60 8.60
CA LEU A 72 12.37 -19.53 8.43
C LEU A 72 12.00 -20.59 7.38
N ARG A 73 12.83 -20.72 6.35
CA ARG A 73 12.65 -21.74 5.29
C ARG A 73 13.05 -23.11 5.82
N PRO A 74 12.16 -24.12 5.78
CA PRO A 74 12.58 -25.51 5.82
C PRO A 74 13.49 -25.77 4.61
N GLN A 75 14.72 -26.21 4.86
CA GLN A 75 15.72 -26.51 3.83
C GLN A 75 15.54 -27.91 3.22
N GLU A 76 14.39 -28.53 3.40
CA GLU A 76 14.17 -29.93 3.05
C GLU A 76 13.17 -30.04 1.90
N ALA A 77 13.71 -30.31 0.71
CA ALA A 77 13.20 -31.32 -0.25
C ALA A 77 13.79 -31.04 -1.64
N VAL A 78 14.67 -31.96 -2.05
CA VAL A 78 14.99 -32.39 -3.41
C VAL A 78 14.93 -31.33 -4.53
N ARG A 79 16.11 -31.00 -5.08
CA ARG A 79 16.29 -30.26 -6.34
C ARG A 79 15.58 -30.96 -7.50
N THR A 80 14.32 -30.62 -7.77
CA THR A 80 13.77 -30.74 -9.12
C THR A 80 13.99 -29.40 -9.81
N ALA A 81 15.06 -29.34 -10.60
CA ALA A 81 15.40 -28.17 -11.39
C ALA A 81 14.38 -28.01 -12.54
N SER A 82 13.25 -27.39 -12.25
CA SER A 82 12.36 -26.85 -13.28
C SER A 82 13.03 -25.61 -13.91
N LEU A 83 13.41 -25.75 -15.18
CA LEU A 83 14.10 -24.80 -16.07
C LEU A 83 13.14 -23.77 -16.71
N ALA A 84 12.01 -23.45 -16.08
CA ALA A 84 11.16 -22.37 -16.56
C ALA A 84 11.80 -21.01 -16.21
N PRO A 85 11.90 -20.04 -17.15
CA PRO A 85 12.32 -18.68 -16.85
C PRO A 85 11.33 -18.08 -15.85
N ARG A 86 11.80 -17.76 -14.64
CA ARG A 86 10.95 -17.28 -13.53
C ARG A 86 10.90 -15.76 -13.56
N LEU A 87 9.76 -15.18 -13.91
CA LEU A 87 9.58 -13.73 -13.82
C LEU A 87 8.85 -13.36 -12.51
N VAL A 88 9.26 -12.24 -11.91
CA VAL A 88 8.57 -11.66 -10.74
C VAL A 88 7.10 -11.39 -11.04
N ARG A 89 6.78 -11.06 -12.29
CA ARG A 89 5.42 -10.81 -12.78
C ARG A 89 4.48 -12.02 -12.60
N ASP A 90 5.01 -13.23 -12.62
CA ASP A 90 4.21 -14.45 -12.55
C ASP A 90 3.68 -14.72 -11.13
N HIS A 91 4.25 -14.04 -10.13
CA HIS A 91 3.92 -14.24 -8.72
C HIS A 91 3.02 -13.13 -8.15
N VAL A 92 2.94 -11.99 -8.83
CA VAL A 92 2.14 -10.82 -8.44
C VAL A 92 0.71 -11.00 -8.95
N PRO A 93 -0.34 -10.53 -8.23
CA PRO A 93 -1.71 -10.67 -8.71
C PRO A 93 -1.87 -10.03 -10.09
N PRO A 94 -2.33 -10.78 -11.10
CA PRO A 94 -2.14 -10.45 -12.52
C PRO A 94 -2.80 -9.13 -12.94
N HIS A 95 -3.89 -8.76 -12.26
CA HIS A 95 -4.62 -7.51 -12.53
C HIS A 95 -4.31 -6.42 -11.50
N MET A 96 -4.21 -6.78 -10.22
CA MET A 96 -4.04 -5.78 -9.15
C MET A 96 -2.61 -5.24 -9.05
N GLY A 97 -1.60 -6.06 -9.33
CA GLY A 97 -0.20 -5.62 -9.37
C GLY A 97 0.06 -4.46 -10.34
N PRO A 98 -0.25 -4.59 -11.64
CA PRO A 98 -0.06 -3.49 -12.59
C PRO A 98 -0.96 -2.29 -12.29
N LEU A 99 -2.16 -2.51 -11.76
CA LEU A 99 -3.07 -1.44 -11.36
C LEU A 99 -2.48 -0.60 -10.22
N ILE A 100 -1.96 -1.24 -9.17
CA ILE A 100 -1.31 -0.55 -8.04
C ILE A 100 -0.02 0.13 -8.50
N ALA A 101 0.72 -0.48 -9.43
CA ALA A 101 1.89 0.17 -10.03
C ALA A 101 1.52 1.44 -10.80
N LEU A 102 0.46 1.39 -11.58
CA LEU A 102 -0.09 2.56 -12.27
C LEU A 102 -0.56 3.63 -11.28
N GLN A 103 -1.22 3.23 -10.18
CA GLN A 103 -1.58 4.14 -9.09
C GLN A 103 -0.34 4.81 -8.50
N GLY A 104 0.72 4.06 -8.21
CA GLY A 104 1.99 4.60 -7.69
C GLY A 104 2.60 5.65 -8.62
N VAL A 105 2.65 5.36 -9.93
CA VAL A 105 3.13 6.33 -10.93
C VAL A 105 2.22 7.56 -10.98
N SER A 106 0.90 7.36 -10.96
CA SER A 106 -0.06 8.47 -11.01
C SER A 106 -0.03 9.33 -9.74
N LEU A 107 0.24 8.74 -8.57
CA LEU A 107 0.46 9.45 -7.31
C LEU A 107 1.71 10.30 -7.41
N VAL A 108 2.85 9.75 -7.84
CA VAL A 108 4.09 10.52 -8.03
C VAL A 108 3.87 11.67 -9.00
N ALA A 109 3.21 11.43 -10.13
CA ALA A 109 2.88 12.48 -11.09
C ALA A 109 1.99 13.57 -10.46
N LEU A 110 0.95 13.18 -9.72
CA LEU A 110 0.07 14.11 -9.02
C LEU A 110 0.83 14.97 -8.01
N LEU A 111 1.69 14.36 -7.18
CA LEU A 111 2.48 15.08 -6.19
C LEU A 111 3.51 16.00 -6.84
N VAL A 112 4.14 15.60 -7.95
CA VAL A 112 5.07 16.46 -8.70
C VAL A 112 4.33 17.64 -9.32
N ILE A 113 3.18 17.40 -9.96
CA ILE A 113 2.35 18.48 -10.53
C ILE A 113 1.92 19.43 -9.41
N ALA A 114 1.45 18.90 -8.28
CA ALA A 114 1.03 19.71 -7.15
C ALA A 114 2.19 20.52 -6.54
N ALA A 115 3.37 19.93 -6.41
CA ALA A 115 4.58 20.59 -5.95
C ALA A 115 5.01 21.74 -6.88
N VAL A 116 5.01 21.52 -8.20
CA VAL A 116 5.41 22.52 -9.20
C VAL A 116 4.38 23.64 -9.35
N THR A 117 3.09 23.33 -9.18
CA THR A 117 2.00 24.32 -9.25
C THR A 117 1.80 25.09 -7.95
N ALA A 118 2.34 24.60 -6.83
CA ALA A 118 2.24 25.31 -5.57
C ALA A 118 2.95 26.66 -5.66
N SER A 119 2.30 27.69 -5.14
CA SER A 119 2.86 29.03 -5.15
C SER A 119 3.97 29.17 -4.10
N VAL A 120 5.02 29.86 -4.50
CA VAL A 120 6.12 30.27 -3.64
C VAL A 120 5.91 31.76 -3.37
N ASP A 121 5.40 32.08 -2.18
CA ASP A 121 5.36 33.46 -1.69
C ASP A 121 6.60 33.70 -0.82
N PRO A 122 7.58 34.50 -1.29
CA PRO A 122 8.81 34.77 -0.52
C PRO A 122 8.55 35.62 0.73
N ASP A 123 7.45 36.38 0.78
CA ASP A 123 7.12 37.25 1.91
C ASP A 123 6.32 36.52 3.00
N ARG A 124 5.81 35.31 2.70
CA ARG A 124 5.02 34.47 3.61
C ARG A 124 5.58 33.05 3.66
N ILE A 125 6.66 32.89 4.43
CA ILE A 125 7.34 31.61 4.69
C ILE A 125 6.37 30.51 5.16
N PHE A 126 5.30 30.87 5.87
CA PHE A 126 4.32 29.91 6.38
C PHE A 126 3.27 29.43 5.35
N SER A 127 3.11 30.09 4.20
CA SER A 127 2.21 29.67 3.11
C SER A 127 2.92 29.08 1.90
N THR A 128 4.25 29.14 1.87
CA THR A 128 5.07 28.57 0.78
C THR A 128 4.77 27.09 0.60
N GLY A 129 4.29 26.71 -0.60
CA GLY A 129 4.02 25.31 -0.92
C GLY A 129 2.70 24.74 -0.36
N LYS A 130 1.84 25.56 0.28
CA LYS A 130 0.54 25.14 0.84
C LYS A 130 -0.67 25.61 0.05
N VAL A 131 -0.47 26.59 -0.83
CA VAL A 131 -1.54 27.21 -1.63
C VAL A 131 -1.12 27.34 -3.09
N VAL A 132 -2.09 27.33 -4.00
CA VAL A 132 -1.92 27.66 -5.42
C VAL A 132 -2.70 28.93 -5.73
N HIS A 133 -2.10 29.86 -6.47
CA HIS A 133 -2.84 31.04 -6.93
C HIS A 133 -3.49 30.75 -8.27
N VAL A 134 -4.81 30.92 -8.36
CA VAL A 134 -5.55 30.81 -9.61
C VAL A 134 -6.22 32.14 -9.94
N THR A 135 -6.46 32.39 -11.22
CA THR A 135 -7.17 33.58 -11.68
C THR A 135 -8.65 33.27 -11.88
N CYS A 136 -9.52 33.88 -11.09
CA CYS A 136 -10.96 33.77 -11.17
C CYS A 136 -11.57 35.11 -11.57
N ASN A 137 -12.31 35.17 -12.68
CA ASN A 137 -12.95 36.41 -13.16
C ASN A 137 -11.99 37.62 -13.21
N GLY A 138 -10.72 37.38 -13.58
CA GLY A 138 -9.68 38.41 -13.65
C GLY A 138 -8.97 38.74 -12.32
N MET A 139 -9.42 38.20 -11.19
CA MET A 139 -8.77 38.37 -9.88
C MET A 139 -7.95 37.15 -9.49
N ARG A 140 -6.75 37.34 -8.93
CA ARG A 140 -5.95 36.25 -8.35
C ARG A 140 -6.48 35.90 -6.96
N ALA A 141 -6.84 34.64 -6.76
CA ALA A 141 -7.28 34.11 -5.48
C ALA A 141 -6.34 32.95 -5.05
N PRO A 142 -5.95 32.87 -3.76
CA PRO A 142 -5.26 31.70 -3.23
C PRO A 142 -6.26 30.54 -3.03
N LEU A 143 -5.86 29.33 -3.44
CA LEU A 143 -6.56 28.08 -3.18
C LEU A 143 -5.69 27.21 -2.28
N GLY A 144 -6.25 26.71 -1.20
CA GLY A 144 -5.64 25.70 -0.36
C GLY A 144 -6.70 25.02 0.50
N PRO A 145 -6.38 23.86 1.09
CA PRO A 145 -5.07 23.23 1.18
C PRO A 145 -4.64 22.52 -0.12
N TRP A 146 -3.56 23.00 -0.75
CA TRP A 146 -3.02 22.42 -1.99
C TRP A 146 -1.92 21.40 -1.63
N PRO A 147 -1.88 20.19 -2.23
CA PRO A 147 -0.88 19.16 -1.94
C PRO A 147 0.53 19.49 -2.48
N GLY A 148 1.01 20.71 -2.26
CA GLY A 148 2.36 21.13 -2.62
C GLY A 148 3.43 20.47 -1.76
N LEU A 149 4.67 20.95 -1.86
CA LEU A 149 5.84 20.32 -1.23
C LEU A 149 5.68 20.12 0.29
N TYR A 150 5.02 21.04 0.99
CA TYR A 150 4.82 20.95 2.44
C TYR A 150 4.06 19.66 2.85
N TYR A 151 2.98 19.35 2.15
CA TYR A 151 2.13 18.17 2.40
C TYR A 151 2.62 16.91 1.69
N SER A 152 3.32 17.05 0.56
CA SER A 152 3.77 15.90 -0.23
C SER A 152 5.13 15.36 0.19
N LEU A 153 5.95 16.12 0.93
CA LEU A 153 7.28 15.67 1.37
C LEU A 153 7.24 14.34 2.15
N PRO A 154 6.34 14.15 3.14
CA PRO A 154 6.26 12.88 3.86
C PRO A 154 5.83 11.73 2.93
N MET A 155 4.94 12.00 1.97
CA MET A 155 4.49 11.00 1.00
C MET A 155 5.64 10.56 0.08
N PHE A 156 6.42 11.50 -0.46
CA PHE A 156 7.62 11.20 -1.26
C PHE A 156 8.64 10.41 -0.46
N GLY A 157 8.93 10.82 0.77
CA GLY A 157 9.86 10.10 1.65
C GLY A 157 9.43 8.65 1.87
N ALA A 158 8.14 8.44 2.17
CA ALA A 158 7.59 7.10 2.34
C ALA A 158 7.66 6.25 1.06
N LEU A 159 7.31 6.81 -0.10
CA LEU A 159 7.39 6.10 -1.37
C LEU A 159 8.84 5.74 -1.74
N ALA A 160 9.78 6.64 -1.46
CA ALA A 160 11.20 6.44 -1.72
C ALA A 160 11.79 5.30 -0.88
N VAL A 161 11.24 5.02 0.31
CA VAL A 161 11.69 3.92 1.18
C VAL A 161 10.89 2.64 0.93
N ALA A 162 9.55 2.72 0.90
CA ALA A 162 8.68 1.55 0.78
C ALA A 162 8.80 0.86 -0.59
N THR A 163 8.90 1.63 -1.68
CA THR A 163 8.96 1.04 -3.03
C THR A 163 10.20 0.16 -3.23
N PRO A 164 11.45 0.61 -2.97
CA PRO A 164 12.61 -0.25 -3.17
C PRO A 164 12.64 -1.44 -2.19
N THR A 165 12.18 -1.26 -0.95
CA THR A 165 12.12 -2.38 0.02
C THR A 165 11.12 -3.45 -0.40
N CYS A 166 9.93 -3.08 -0.87
CA CYS A 166 8.95 -4.00 -1.45
C CYS A 166 9.48 -4.69 -2.71
N VAL A 167 10.13 -3.96 -3.62
CA VAL A 167 10.74 -4.54 -4.83
C VAL A 167 11.85 -5.53 -4.46
N TRP A 168 12.69 -5.20 -3.48
CA TRP A 168 13.72 -6.09 -2.98
C TRP A 168 13.13 -7.37 -2.38
N ALA A 169 12.07 -7.26 -1.58
CA ALA A 169 11.36 -8.40 -1.00
C ALA A 169 10.73 -9.29 -2.09
N LEU A 170 10.05 -8.70 -3.09
CA LEU A 170 9.49 -9.44 -4.22
C LEU A 170 10.58 -10.19 -5.02
N ARG A 171 11.74 -9.57 -5.24
CA ARG A 171 12.89 -10.23 -5.88
C ARG A 171 13.39 -11.41 -5.04
N ARG A 172 13.48 -11.24 -3.72
CA ARG A 172 13.90 -12.30 -2.79
C ARG A 172 12.92 -13.47 -2.77
N ILE A 173 11.61 -13.20 -2.81
CA ILE A 173 10.55 -14.21 -2.87
C ILE A 173 10.63 -14.99 -4.20
N ALA A 174 10.71 -14.30 -5.33
CA ALA A 174 10.76 -14.93 -6.66
C ALA A 174 11.98 -15.83 -6.86
N HIS A 175 13.17 -15.39 -6.41
CA HIS A 175 14.43 -16.12 -6.62
C HIS A 175 14.76 -17.13 -5.52
N GLY A 176 14.12 -17.06 -4.37
CA GLY A 176 14.44 -17.97 -3.27
C GLY A 176 13.72 -19.32 -3.37
N PRO A 177 14.19 -20.38 -2.67
CA PRO A 177 13.52 -21.69 -2.61
C PRO A 177 12.11 -21.68 -1.97
N GLY A 178 11.30 -22.71 -2.24
CA GLY A 178 9.93 -22.84 -1.68
C GLY A 178 8.88 -23.18 -2.73
N GLU A 179 7.73 -23.65 -2.26
CA GLU A 179 6.57 -24.01 -3.09
C GLU A 179 5.99 -22.77 -3.81
N GLU A 180 5.48 -22.97 -5.03
CA GLU A 180 4.96 -21.89 -5.89
C GLU A 180 3.78 -21.15 -5.25
N GLN A 181 2.86 -21.88 -4.60
CA GLN A 181 1.69 -21.30 -3.95
C GLN A 181 2.07 -20.39 -2.78
N GLN A 182 2.99 -20.84 -1.91
CA GLN A 182 3.47 -20.05 -0.78
C GLN A 182 4.21 -18.78 -1.24
N ARG A 183 4.93 -18.82 -2.37
CA ARG A 183 5.56 -17.62 -2.94
C ARG A 183 4.53 -16.62 -3.43
N ARG A 184 3.47 -17.08 -4.10
CA ARG A 184 2.38 -16.21 -4.56
C ARG A 184 1.71 -15.52 -3.39
N ASP A 185 1.33 -16.25 -2.35
CA ASP A 185 0.64 -15.64 -1.20
C ASP A 185 1.48 -14.56 -0.50
N ARG A 186 2.80 -14.78 -0.38
CA ARG A 186 3.73 -13.76 0.14
C ARG A 186 3.86 -12.56 -0.79
N ALA A 187 4.02 -12.80 -2.09
CA ALA A 187 4.09 -11.72 -3.08
C ALA A 187 2.80 -10.88 -3.10
N TRP A 188 1.64 -11.50 -2.88
CA TRP A 188 0.35 -10.83 -2.77
C TRP A 188 0.26 -9.98 -1.50
N ALA A 189 0.72 -10.49 -0.36
CA ALA A 189 0.76 -9.72 0.89
C ALA A 189 1.68 -8.48 0.76
N VAL A 190 2.87 -8.63 0.17
CA VAL A 190 3.79 -7.50 -0.07
C VAL A 190 3.17 -6.47 -1.03
N THR A 191 2.52 -6.95 -2.10
CA THR A 191 1.82 -6.07 -3.06
C THR A 191 0.64 -5.35 -2.41
N GLY A 192 -0.14 -6.04 -1.57
CA GLY A 192 -1.25 -5.46 -0.81
C GLY A 192 -0.77 -4.41 0.17
N ALA A 193 0.30 -4.65 0.94
CA ALA A 193 0.84 -3.66 1.87
C ALA A 193 1.33 -2.39 1.16
N TRP A 194 2.03 -2.54 0.03
CA TRP A 194 2.44 -1.41 -0.79
C TRP A 194 1.24 -0.66 -1.39
N GLY A 195 0.23 -1.40 -1.87
CA GLY A 195 -1.02 -0.83 -2.37
C GLY A 195 -1.78 -0.04 -1.31
N LEU A 196 -1.82 -0.52 -0.06
CA LEU A 196 -2.46 0.17 1.05
C LEU A 196 -1.82 1.55 1.29
N LEU A 197 -0.48 1.63 1.27
CA LEU A 197 0.25 2.90 1.39
C LEU A 197 -0.03 3.83 0.21
N VAL A 198 0.12 3.34 -1.02
CA VAL A 198 -0.02 4.15 -2.25
C VAL A 198 -1.46 4.66 -2.41
N SER A 199 -2.45 3.78 -2.35
CA SER A 199 -3.85 4.15 -2.62
C SER A 199 -4.42 5.06 -1.53
N SER A 200 -4.02 4.89 -0.26
CA SER A 200 -4.46 5.78 0.82
C SER A 200 -3.89 7.19 0.69
N GLN A 201 -2.60 7.31 0.35
CA GLN A 201 -1.96 8.60 0.07
C GLN A 201 -2.60 9.28 -1.15
N GLN A 202 -2.85 8.52 -2.22
CA GLN A 202 -3.49 9.05 -3.42
C GLN A 202 -4.93 9.48 -3.20
N LEU A 203 -5.72 8.71 -2.44
CA LEU A 203 -7.07 9.08 -2.06
C LEU A 203 -7.07 10.44 -1.33
N TYR A 204 -6.17 10.62 -0.36
CA TYR A 204 -6.10 11.85 0.40
C TYR A 204 -5.62 13.04 -0.45
N ALA A 205 -4.63 12.86 -1.32
CA ALA A 205 -4.19 13.89 -2.25
C ALA A 205 -5.33 14.34 -3.20
N VAL A 206 -6.09 13.38 -3.73
CA VAL A 206 -7.27 13.65 -4.57
C VAL A 206 -8.35 14.40 -3.80
N LEU A 207 -8.58 14.06 -2.53
CA LEU A 207 -9.54 14.76 -1.66
C LEU A 207 -9.12 16.21 -1.40
N MET A 208 -7.84 16.47 -1.08
CA MET A 208 -7.33 17.84 -0.88
C MET A 208 -7.52 18.72 -2.12
N VAL A 209 -7.20 18.18 -3.31
CA VAL A 209 -7.42 18.90 -4.57
C VAL A 209 -8.91 19.15 -4.80
N SER A 210 -9.75 18.14 -4.61
CA SER A 210 -11.19 18.24 -4.85
C SER A 210 -11.83 19.28 -3.93
N VAL A 211 -11.53 19.26 -2.63
CA VAL A 211 -12.04 20.23 -1.65
C VAL A 211 -11.61 21.65 -2.03
N SER A 212 -10.32 21.85 -2.30
CA SER A 212 -9.77 23.15 -2.71
C SER A 212 -10.44 23.73 -3.96
N LEU A 213 -10.78 22.86 -4.92
CA LEU A 213 -11.46 23.27 -6.16
C LEU A 213 -12.95 23.56 -5.95
N THR A 214 -13.61 22.87 -5.01
CA THR A 214 -15.04 23.08 -4.72
C THR A 214 -15.32 24.33 -3.90
N GLU A 215 -14.45 24.69 -2.94
CA GLU A 215 -14.71 25.80 -2.01
C GLU A 215 -14.67 27.18 -2.66
N THR A 216 -13.88 27.37 -3.72
CA THR A 216 -13.64 28.70 -4.29
C THR A 216 -14.62 29.11 -5.38
N GLY A 217 -15.53 28.23 -5.80
CA GLY A 217 -16.50 28.52 -6.86
C GLY A 217 -15.88 28.81 -8.24
N CYS A 218 -14.56 28.75 -8.37
CA CYS A 218 -13.80 28.93 -9.60
C CYS A 218 -13.80 27.67 -10.48
N ALA A 219 -14.92 26.96 -10.47
CA ALA A 219 -15.02 25.57 -10.89
C ALA A 219 -15.11 25.38 -12.41
N GLY A 220 -14.82 26.38 -13.26
CA GLY A 220 -15.03 26.36 -14.73
C GLY A 220 -14.63 25.04 -15.43
N VAL A 221 -13.45 24.97 -16.03
CA VAL A 221 -12.95 23.70 -16.62
C VAL A 221 -12.41 22.77 -15.52
N LEU A 222 -11.94 23.33 -14.40
CA LEU A 222 -11.38 22.60 -13.26
C LEU A 222 -12.42 21.77 -12.50
N GLY A 223 -13.68 22.21 -12.42
CA GLY A 223 -14.77 21.46 -11.81
C GLY A 223 -15.22 20.29 -12.67
N ALA A 224 -15.21 20.44 -13.99
CA ALA A 224 -15.43 19.32 -14.91
C ALA A 224 -14.32 18.26 -14.79
N LEU A 225 -13.06 18.67 -14.68
CA LEU A 225 -11.94 17.76 -14.39
C LEU A 225 -12.10 17.06 -13.04
N THR A 226 -12.57 17.78 -12.03
CA THR A 226 -12.84 17.19 -10.71
C THR A 226 -13.89 16.08 -10.82
N PHE A 227 -14.99 16.35 -11.51
CA PHE A 227 -16.06 15.37 -11.73
C PHE A 227 -15.57 14.12 -12.50
N TRP A 228 -14.92 14.33 -13.65
CA TRP A 228 -14.59 13.24 -14.58
C TRP A 228 -13.31 12.48 -14.24
N MET A 229 -12.38 13.09 -13.49
CA MET A 229 -11.07 12.49 -13.21
C MET A 229 -10.93 12.14 -11.72
N PHE A 230 -11.23 13.06 -10.81
CA PHE A 230 -10.95 12.86 -9.39
C PHE A 230 -11.95 11.92 -8.70
N TYR A 231 -13.25 11.98 -9.00
CA TYR A 231 -14.22 11.03 -8.42
C TYR A 231 -13.98 9.57 -8.80
N PRO A 232 -13.82 9.19 -10.08
CA PRO A 232 -13.55 7.79 -10.42
C PRO A 232 -12.20 7.34 -9.85
N LEU A 233 -11.20 8.23 -9.80
CA LEU A 233 -9.92 7.94 -9.18
C LEU A 233 -10.06 7.73 -7.67
N ALA A 234 -10.90 8.50 -6.97
CA ALA A 234 -11.19 8.30 -5.55
C ALA A 234 -11.88 6.96 -5.30
N LEU A 235 -12.87 6.60 -6.11
CA LEU A 235 -13.55 5.30 -6.03
C LEU A 235 -12.58 4.14 -6.28
N LEU A 236 -11.70 4.28 -7.28
CA LEU A 236 -10.66 3.31 -7.57
C LEU A 236 -9.71 3.15 -6.38
N ASN A 237 -9.28 4.26 -5.75
CA ASN A 237 -8.43 4.21 -4.58
C ASN A 237 -9.13 3.58 -3.36
N LEU A 238 -10.42 3.82 -3.15
CA LEU A 238 -11.19 3.16 -2.10
C LEU A 238 -11.26 1.65 -2.32
N PHE A 239 -11.54 1.24 -3.56
CA PHE A 239 -11.55 -0.18 -3.93
C PHE A 239 -10.18 -0.83 -3.69
N THR A 240 -9.09 -0.17 -4.09
CA THR A 240 -7.75 -0.73 -3.89
C THR A 240 -7.31 -0.71 -2.43
N VAL A 241 -7.70 0.28 -1.63
CA VAL A 241 -7.49 0.28 -0.17
C VAL A 241 -8.21 -0.92 0.46
N ALA A 242 -9.47 -1.13 0.11
CA ALA A 242 -10.26 -2.25 0.64
C ALA A 242 -9.62 -3.60 0.27
N TRP A 243 -9.25 -3.79 -1.00
CA TRP A 243 -8.57 -5.00 -1.45
C TRP A 243 -7.22 -5.19 -0.77
N SER A 244 -6.44 -4.13 -0.64
CA SER A 244 -5.12 -4.15 0.02
C SER A 244 -5.24 -4.52 1.50
N LEU A 245 -6.25 -3.99 2.19
CA LEU A 245 -6.51 -4.32 3.57
C LEU A 245 -6.92 -5.80 3.71
N VAL A 246 -7.84 -6.28 2.87
CA VAL A 246 -8.28 -7.69 2.88
C VAL A 246 -7.11 -8.63 2.60
N THR A 247 -6.24 -8.31 1.64
CA THR A 247 -5.08 -9.16 1.31
C THR A 247 -4.02 -9.19 2.39
N VAL A 248 -3.86 -8.11 3.17
CA VAL A 248 -2.97 -8.09 4.33
C VAL A 248 -3.56 -8.86 5.53
N VAL A 249 -4.87 -8.74 5.74
CA VAL A 249 -5.57 -9.26 6.93
C VAL A 249 -5.99 -10.72 6.81
N ALA A 250 -6.46 -11.14 5.64
CA ALA A 250 -6.97 -12.49 5.40
C ALA A 250 -5.92 -13.31 4.64
N PRO A 251 -5.03 -14.06 5.33
CA PRO A 251 -4.19 -15.03 4.66
C PRO A 251 -5.11 -16.04 3.96
N ARG A 252 -4.88 -16.25 2.67
CA ARG A 252 -5.60 -17.30 1.94
C ARG A 252 -5.14 -18.63 2.51
N ALA A 253 -6.07 -19.34 3.15
CA ALA A 253 -5.81 -20.71 3.54
C ALA A 253 -5.54 -21.50 2.25
N VAL A 254 -4.37 -22.13 2.19
CA VAL A 254 -4.10 -23.16 1.19
C VAL A 254 -5.18 -24.23 1.40
N GLU A 255 -6.07 -24.40 0.43
CA GLU A 255 -6.91 -25.60 0.38
C GLU A 255 -5.93 -26.77 0.24
N ASN A 256 -5.75 -27.53 1.32
CA ASN A 256 -5.06 -28.79 1.27
C ASN A 256 -5.88 -29.72 0.36
N GLU A 257 -5.57 -29.71 -0.94
CA GLU A 257 -6.07 -30.67 -1.94
C GLU A 257 -5.59 -32.11 -1.68
N THR A 258 -5.02 -32.40 -0.50
CA THR A 258 -4.67 -33.76 -0.07
C THR A 258 -5.85 -34.57 0.50
N ALA A 259 -7.03 -33.96 0.66
CA ALA A 259 -8.22 -34.68 1.16
C ALA A 259 -9.14 -35.24 0.05
N LYS A 260 -8.83 -35.04 -1.24
CA LYS A 260 -9.72 -35.43 -2.34
C LYS A 260 -9.22 -36.58 -3.23
N ASP A 261 -8.01 -37.08 -3.00
CA ASP A 261 -7.43 -38.19 -3.77
C ASP A 261 -7.44 -39.54 -3.01
N GLY A 262 -8.15 -39.60 -1.87
CA GLY A 262 -8.23 -40.79 -1.02
C GLY A 262 -9.51 -41.62 -1.20
N THR A 263 -10.30 -41.41 -2.24
CA THR A 263 -11.56 -42.16 -2.44
C THR A 263 -11.87 -42.29 -3.92
N TYR A 264 -11.24 -43.26 -4.59
CA TYR A 264 -11.88 -44.12 -5.59
C TYR A 264 -10.85 -45.16 -6.06
N ASP A 265 -10.79 -46.28 -5.35
CA ASP A 265 -10.58 -47.61 -5.93
C ASP A 265 -10.98 -48.61 -4.83
N ASP A 266 -12.17 -49.20 -4.99
CA ASP A 266 -12.50 -50.60 -4.68
C ASP A 266 -14.02 -50.79 -4.74
N GLU A 267 -14.53 -51.17 -5.92
CA GLU A 267 -15.49 -52.27 -6.15
C GLU A 267 -15.57 -52.63 -7.64
#